data_AF-A0A1F8H2M1-F1
#
_entry.id   AF-A0A1F8H2M1-F1
#
_cell.length_a   1.000
_cell.length_b   1.000
_cell.length_c   1.000
_cell.angle_alpha   90.00
_cell.angle_beta   90.00
_cell.angle_gamma   90.00
#
_symmetry.space_group_name_H-M   'P 1'
#
loop_
_entity.id
_entity.type
_entity.pdbx_description
1 polymer ?
#
loop_
_entity_poly.entity_id
_entity_poly.type
_entity_poly.pdbx_seq_one_letter_code
_entity_poly.pdbx_strand_id
1 'polypeptide(L)' 'MNKGIEIFEDVIVWQRSRELVLFVYNLFRGSKNFGFKDQIQRAAISMGNNIAEGFIKKL' A
#
# COMPACT_ATOMS: atom_id res chain seq x y z
N MET A 1 24.74 8.18 10.15
CA MET A 1 24.77 7.76 8.74
C MET A 1 23.34 7.81 8.24
N ASN A 2 23.03 8.62 7.22
CA ASN A 2 21.72 8.54 6.56
C ASN A 2 21.70 7.20 5.83
N LYS A 3 20.83 6.29 6.27
CA LYS A 3 20.59 5.04 5.55
C LYS A 3 19.99 5.41 4.20
N GLY A 4 20.65 5.03 3.11
CA GLY A 4 20.11 5.18 1.77
C GLY A 4 18.87 4.29 1.60
N ILE A 5 18.13 4.51 0.51
CA ILE A 5 17.04 3.61 0.13
C ILE A 5 17.67 2.42 -0.60
N GLU A 6 17.67 1.24 0.02
CA GLU A 6 18.22 0.01 -0.56
C GLU A 6 17.13 -0.95 -1.02
N ILE A 7 15.99 -0.95 -0.31
CA ILE A 7 14.81 -1.74 -0.64
C ILE A 7 13.57 -0.85 -0.71
N PHE A 8 12.50 -1.32 -1.37
CA PHE A 8 11.29 -0.52 -1.54
C PHE A 8 10.62 -0.20 -0.20
N GLU A 9 10.86 -1.00 0.84
CA GLU A 9 10.37 -0.75 2.19
C GLU A 9 11.01 0.45 2.87
N ASP A 10 12.18 0.90 2.42
CA ASP A 10 12.81 2.14 2.89
C ASP A 10 12.12 3.39 2.32
N VAL A 11 11.32 3.23 1.25
CA VAL A 11 10.61 4.34 0.59
C VAL A 11 9.46 4.83 1.47
N ILE A 12 9.53 6.08 1.93
CA ILE A 12 8.51 6.67 2.81
C ILE A 12 7.09 6.59 2.23
N VAL A 13 6.92 6.79 0.92
CA VAL A 13 5.60 6.70 0.28
C VAL A 13 5.06 5.26 0.27
N TRP A 14 5.92 4.25 0.20
CA TRP A 14 5.50 2.85 0.35
C TRP A 14 5.04 2.57 1.78
N GLN A 15 5.76 3.06 2.79
CA GLN A 15 5.38 2.90 4.20
C GLN A 15 4.00 3.54 4.47
N ARG A 16 3.77 4.75 3.97
CA ARG A 16 2.46 5.42 4.06
C ARG A 16 1.35 4.66 3.34
N SER A 17 1.66 4.03 2.20
CA SER A 17 0.68 3.20 1.48
C SER A 17 0.22 2.00 2.34
N ARG A 18 1.12 1.42 3.15
CA ARG A 18 0.75 0.33 4.07
C ARG A 18 -0.14 0.78 5.21
N GLU A 19 0.15 1.95 5.79
CA GLU A 19 -0.71 2.55 6.81
C GLU A 19 -2.13 2.78 6.26
N LEU A 20 -2.22 3.28 5.01
CA LEU A 20 -3.50 3.46 4.32
C LEU A 20 -4.25 2.14 4.10
N VAL A 21 -3.55 1.07 3.69
CA VAL A 21 -4.18 -0.26 3.54
C VAL A 21 -4.78 -0.73 4.86
N LEU A 22 -4.03 -0.63 5.97
CA LEU A 22 -4.55 -1.01 7.30
C LEU A 22 -5.76 -0.17 7.70
N PHE A 23 -5.71 1.14 7.46
CA PHE A 23 -6.84 2.04 7.69
C PHE A 23 -8.08 1.61 6.89
N VAL A 24 -7.94 1.35 5.60
CA VAL A 24 -9.04 0.92 4.71
C VAL A 24 -9.62 -0.41 5.19
N TYR A 25 -8.79 -1.40 5.54
CA TYR A 25 -9.27 -2.68 6.04
C TYR A 25 -10.06 -2.55 7.35
N ASN A 26 -9.59 -1.70 8.26
CA ASN A 26 -10.29 -1.42 9.51
C ASN A 26 -11.61 -0.68 9.28
N LEU A 27 -11.62 0.33 8.41
CA LEU A 27 -12.82 1.11 8.06
C LEU A 27 -13.93 0.20 7.49
N PHE A 28 -13.56 -0.78 6.66
CA PHE A 28 -14.51 -1.70 6.03
C PHE A 28 -14.74 -3.02 6.79
N ARG A 29 -14.22 -3.17 8.02
CA ARG A 29 -14.28 -4.44 8.78
C ARG A 29 -15.72 -4.96 8.94
N GLY A 30 -16.67 -4.08 9.24
CA GLY A 30 -18.09 -4.42 9.43
C GLY A 30 -18.98 -4.23 8.19
N SER A 31 -18.43 -3.78 7.06
CA SER A 31 -19.24 -3.52 5.87
C SER A 31 -19.72 -4.82 5.23
N LYS A 32 -21.03 -4.91 4.98
CA LYS A 32 -21.68 -6.00 4.22
C LYS A 32 -21.80 -5.71 2.73
N ASN A 33 -21.39 -4.52 2.27
CA ASN A 33 -21.32 -4.22 0.85
C ASN A 33 -20.02 -4.81 0.29
N PHE A 34 -20.03 -6.12 0.04
CA PHE A 34 -18.84 -6.89 -0.29
C PHE A 34 -18.19 -6.43 -1.60
N GLY A 35 -18.98 -6.11 -2.64
CA GLY A 35 -18.45 -5.64 -3.92
C GLY A 35 -17.71 -4.29 -3.80
N PHE A 36 -18.32 -3.32 -3.12
CA PHE A 36 -17.69 -2.01 -2.89
C PHE A 36 -16.45 -2.12 -1.99
N LYS A 37 -16.57 -2.86 -0.87
CA LYS A 37 -15.46 -3.14 0.05
C LYS A 37 -14.24 -3.71 -0.67
N ASP A 38 -14.48 -4.72 -1.49
CA ASP A 38 -13.44 -5.46 -2.20
C ASP A 38 -12.75 -4.59 -3.28
N GLN A 39 -13.50 -3.77 -4.00
CA GLN A 39 -12.92 -2.79 -4.93
C GLN A 39 -11.99 -1.78 -4.23
N ILE A 40 -12.43 -1.21 -3.11
CA ILE A 40 -11.63 -0.23 -2.36
C ILE A 40 -10.39 -0.87 -1.73
N GLN A 41 -10.53 -2.07 -1.15
CA GLN A 41 -9.41 -2.80 -0.56
C GLN A 41 -8.33 -3.15 -1.60
N ARG A 42 -8.74 -3.63 -2.80
CA ARG A 42 -7.80 -3.91 -3.89
C ARG A 42 -7.11 -2.66 -4.42
N ALA A 43 -7.84 -1.56 -4.58
CA ALA A 43 -7.24 -0.29 -5.01
C ALA A 43 -6.18 0.19 -4.01
N ALA A 44 -6.45 0.10 -2.70
CA ALA A 44 -5.49 0.45 -1.66
C ALA A 44 -4.21 -0.41 -1.71
N ILE A 45 -4.35 -1.74 -1.89
CA ILE A 45 -3.20 -2.65 -2.03
C ILE A 45 -2.38 -2.33 -3.29
N SER A 46 -3.06 -2.03 -4.41
CA SER A 46 -2.41 -1.75 -5.69
C SER A 46 -1.43 -0.57 -5.61
N MET A 47 -1.69 0.43 -4.76
CA MET A 47 -0.76 1.55 -4.56
C MET A 47 0.62 1.08 -4.08
N GLY A 48 0.67 0.26 -3.02
CA GLY A 48 1.93 -0.26 -2.48
C GLY A 48 2.66 -1.15 -3.48
N ASN A 49 1.91 -1.97 -4.22
CA ASN A 49 2.47 -2.84 -5.26
C ASN A 49 3.09 -2.02 -6.41
N ASN A 50 2.41 -0.98 -6.89
CA ASN A 50 2.94 -0.12 -7.95
C ASN A 50 4.21 0.64 -7.51
N ILE A 51 4.29 1.06 -6.24
CA ILE A 51 5.49 1.69 -5.70
C ILE A 51 6.65 0.68 -5.66
N ALA A 52 6.41 -0.53 -5.16
CA ALA A 52 7.42 -1.59 -5.11
C ALA A 52 7.90 -2.00 -6.50
N GLU A 53 6.98 -2.19 -7.44
CA GLU A 53 7.29 -2.51 -8.84
C GLU A 53 8.08 -1.40 -9.51
N GLY A 54 7.69 -0.13 -9.31
CA GLY A 54 8.41 1.03 -9.84
C GLY A 54 9.81 1.21 -9.25
N PHE A 55 10.01 0.82 -7.99
CA PHE A 55 11.32 0.80 -7.35
C PHE A 55 12.23 -0.26 -8.00
N ILE A 56 11.72 -1.48 -8.20
CA ILE A 56 12.46 -2.58 -8.82
C ILE A 56 12.81 -2.28 -10.29
N LYS A 57 11.91 -1.64 -11.06
CA LYS A 57 12.14 -1.34 -12.48
C LYS A 57 13.17 -0.24 -12.76
N LYS A 58 13.56 0.56 -11.76
CA LYS A 58 14.54 1.65 -11.89
C LYS A 58 15.96 1.27 -11.44
N LEU A 59 16.11 0.11 -10.79
CA LEU A 59 17.40 -0.50 -10.45
C LEU A 59 17.85 -1.43 -11.58
#